data_AF-A0A381IBH0-F1
#
_entry.id   AF-A0A381IBH0-F1
#
_cell.length_a   1.000
_cell.length_b   1.000
_cell.length_c   1.000
_cell.angle_alpha   90.00
_cell.angle_beta   90.00
_cell.angle_gamma   90.00
#
_symmetry.space_group_name_H-M   'P 1'
#
loop_
_entity.id
_entity.type
_entity.pdbx_description
1 polymer ?
#
loop_
_entity_poly.entity_id
_entity_poly.type
_entity_poly.pdbx_seq_one_letter_code
_entity_poly.pdbx_strand_id
1 'polypeptide(L)'
;MMESMSIEGDYVKIEFLAPTRGLLGYRSEFINATRGEGTLVRSFEKFEEFKGEIPSRGNGVLIAQGPGVTMGYSLNALSDRAVMFVDPGVEVYEGMIIGMNSRKDDMVVNPCKNKKMSNVRASGSDDAIKLSPPRIFTLEEALEFIEDDELVEITPDSIRLRKRFLNEHDRLRYNKSRQGK
;
A
#
# COMPACT_ATOMS: atom_id res chain seq x y z
N MET A 1 21.94 16.20 2.61
CA MET A 1 22.70 17.35 2.09
C MET A 1 23.51 16.84 0.90
N MET A 2 23.61 17.61 -0.18
CA MET A 2 24.52 17.26 -1.28
C MET A 2 25.95 17.52 -0.80
N GLU A 3 26.80 16.51 -0.87
CA GLU A 3 28.21 16.60 -0.47
C GLU A 3 29.09 16.94 -1.67
N SER A 4 28.83 16.29 -2.81
CA SER A 4 29.60 16.50 -4.03
C SER A 4 28.75 16.27 -5.29
N MET A 5 29.13 16.93 -6.37
CA MET A 5 28.58 16.73 -7.71
C MET A 5 29.74 16.82 -8.71
N SER A 6 29.94 15.77 -9.50
CA SER A 6 30.99 15.70 -10.53
C SER A 6 30.44 15.16 -11.83
N ILE A 7 30.96 15.66 -12.94
CA ILE A 7 30.64 15.16 -14.29
C ILE A 7 31.70 14.11 -14.65
N GLU A 8 31.26 12.89 -14.96
CA GLU A 8 32.09 11.76 -15.36
C GLU A 8 31.65 11.29 -16.76
N GLY A 9 32.27 11.87 -17.80
CA GLY A 9 31.87 11.61 -19.19
C GLY A 9 30.43 12.07 -19.44
N ASP A 10 29.58 11.13 -19.84
CA ASP A 10 28.15 11.38 -20.10
C ASP A 10 27.27 11.28 -18.84
N TYR A 11 27.86 10.91 -17.70
CA TYR A 11 27.14 10.76 -16.43
C TYR A 11 27.43 11.89 -15.47
N VAL A 12 26.47 12.18 -14.60
CA VAL A 12 26.67 13.06 -13.45
C VAL A 12 26.63 12.20 -12.19
N LYS A 13 27.75 12.17 -11.47
CA LYS A 13 27.84 11.55 -10.15
C LYS A 13 27.45 12.57 -9.09
N ILE A 14 26.50 12.21 -8.23
CA ILE A 14 26.05 13.06 -7.13
C ILE A 14 26.12 12.26 -5.83
N GLU A 15 26.77 12.82 -4.81
CA GLU A 15 26.87 12.22 -3.49
C GLU A 15 26.00 13.01 -2.50
N PHE A 16 25.17 12.27 -1.75
CA PHE A 16 24.28 12.83 -0.75
C PHE A 16 24.47 12.14 0.59
N LEU A 17 24.52 12.95 1.66
CA LEU A 17 24.30 12.47 3.01
C LEU A 17 22.80 12.57 3.33
N ALA A 18 22.13 11.43 3.49
CA ALA A 18 20.70 11.35 3.75
C ALA A 18 20.38 10.39 4.91
N PRO A 19 19.34 10.64 5.71
CA PRO A 19 18.95 9.73 6.79
C PRO A 19 18.46 8.40 6.20
N THR A 20 18.90 7.28 6.75
CA THR A 20 18.51 5.94 6.26
C THR A 20 16.99 5.76 6.19
N ARG A 21 16.24 6.33 7.14
CA ARG A 21 14.76 6.27 7.16
C ARG A 21 14.12 6.97 5.95
N GLY A 22 14.77 7.99 5.37
CA GLY A 22 14.29 8.69 4.18
C GLY A 22 14.69 8.04 2.86
N LEU A 23 15.56 7.02 2.91
CA LEU A 23 15.97 6.23 1.75
C LEU A 23 15.19 4.91 1.63
N LEU A 24 14.33 4.59 2.61
CA LEU A 24 13.39 3.47 2.50
C LEU A 24 12.40 3.80 1.37
N GLY A 25 12.25 2.90 0.40
CA GLY A 25 11.35 3.11 -0.73
C GLY A 25 11.90 3.91 -1.92
N TYR A 26 12.82 4.84 -1.67
CA TYR A 26 13.37 5.73 -2.69
C TYR A 26 13.98 5.01 -3.91
N ARG A 27 14.46 3.78 -3.75
CA ARG A 27 15.03 2.98 -4.85
C ARG A 27 14.06 2.84 -6.02
N SER A 28 12.79 2.56 -5.76
CA SER A 28 11.77 2.39 -6.81
C SER A 28 11.51 3.71 -7.54
N GLU A 29 11.42 4.81 -6.80
CA GLU A 29 11.27 6.16 -7.37
C GLU A 29 12.48 6.54 -8.21
N PHE A 30 13.70 6.27 -7.73
CA PHE A 30 14.95 6.53 -8.45
C PHE A 30 14.98 5.79 -9.79
N ILE A 31 14.70 4.47 -9.79
CA ILE A 31 14.66 3.67 -11.03
C ILE A 31 13.65 4.24 -12.03
N ASN A 32 12.47 4.64 -11.55
CA ASN A 32 11.44 5.24 -12.40
C ASN A 32 11.88 6.61 -12.96
N ALA A 33 12.44 7.47 -12.12
CA ALA A 33 12.89 8.81 -12.49
C ALA A 33 14.04 8.76 -13.52
N THR A 34 14.95 7.80 -13.37
CA THR A 34 16.07 7.60 -14.29
C THR A 34 15.74 6.66 -15.45
N ARG A 35 14.49 6.16 -15.55
CA ARG A 35 14.07 5.16 -16.54
C ARG A 35 15.01 3.94 -16.61
N GLY A 36 15.55 3.53 -15.47
CA GLY A 36 16.49 2.42 -15.34
C GLY A 36 17.95 2.69 -15.72
N GLU A 37 18.30 3.90 -16.18
CA GLU A 37 19.69 4.24 -16.58
C GLU A 37 20.56 4.70 -15.41
N GLY A 38 19.95 5.07 -14.28
CA GLY A 38 20.63 5.54 -13.10
C GLY A 38 21.21 4.41 -12.25
N THR A 39 22.35 4.67 -11.61
CA THR A 39 22.94 3.78 -10.60
C THR A 39 22.84 4.42 -9.22
N LEU A 40 22.24 3.71 -8.26
CA LEU A 40 22.13 4.12 -6.87
C LEU A 40 22.99 3.21 -5.99
N VAL A 41 23.95 3.80 -5.27
CA VAL A 41 24.75 3.11 -4.25
C VAL A 41 24.51 3.79 -2.91
N ARG A 42 24.32 2.98 -1.87
CA ARG A 42 24.16 3.46 -0.49
C ARG A 42 25.19 2.79 0.41
N SER A 43 25.82 3.56 1.29
CA SER A 43 26.67 3.07 2.36
C SER A 43 26.29 3.78 3.66
N PHE A 44 26.43 3.08 4.78
CA PHE A 44 26.32 3.70 6.09
C PHE A 44 27.56 4.56 6.35
N GLU A 45 27.36 5.81 6.76
CA GLU A 45 28.42 6.75 7.09
C GLU A 45 28.60 6.87 8.61
N LYS A 46 27.56 7.36 9.30
CA LYS A 46 27.58 7.65 10.74
C LYS A 46 26.17 7.83 11.31
N PHE A 47 26.08 7.82 12.64
CA PHE A 47 24.90 8.29 13.36
C PHE A 47 24.94 9.80 13.53
N GLU A 48 23.79 10.45 13.40
CA GLU A 48 23.60 11.87 13.68
C GLU A 48 22.31 12.09 14.48
N GLU A 49 22.10 13.33 14.94
CA GLU A 49 20.85 13.74 15.57
C GLU A 49 19.64 13.55 14.64
N PHE A 50 18.48 13.35 15.27
CA PHE A 50 17.22 13.13 14.59
C PHE A 50 16.86 14.28 13.65
N LYS A 51 16.68 13.97 12.36
CA LYS A 51 16.44 14.96 11.29
C LYS A 51 14.97 15.35 11.09
N GLY A 52 14.10 15.10 12.07
CA GLY A 52 12.66 15.38 12.00
C GLY A 52 11.85 14.18 11.50
N GLU A 53 10.52 14.32 11.49
CA GLU A 53 9.63 13.26 11.05
C GLU A 53 9.60 13.10 9.53
N ILE A 54 9.46 11.86 9.08
CA ILE A 54 9.28 11.56 7.66
C ILE A 54 7.78 11.47 7.39
N PRO A 55 7.29 12.06 6.28
CA PRO A 55 5.87 12.03 5.96
C PRO A 55 5.36 10.60 5.91
N SER A 56 4.31 10.32 6.69
CA SER A 56 3.55 9.08 6.57
C SER A 56 2.70 9.12 5.30
N ARG A 57 2.11 7.98 4.94
CA ARG A 57 1.20 7.97 3.79
C ARG A 57 -0.01 8.88 4.08
N GLY A 58 -0.50 9.57 3.05
CA GLY A 58 -1.68 10.43 3.16
C GLY A 58 -3.01 9.67 3.15
N ASN A 59 -3.00 8.42 2.66
CA ASN A 59 -4.17 7.62 2.36
C ASN A 59 -4.47 6.61 3.49
N GLY A 60 -5.75 6.32 3.70
CA GLY A 60 -6.17 5.18 4.51
C GLY A 60 -6.17 3.88 3.69
N VAL A 61 -6.52 2.78 4.33
CA VAL A 61 -6.60 1.45 3.69
C VAL A 61 -8.01 0.88 3.69
N LEU A 62 -8.29 0.03 2.70
CA LEU A 62 -9.44 -0.85 2.70
C LEU A 62 -9.11 -2.14 3.44
N ILE A 63 -9.91 -2.46 4.45
CA ILE A 63 -9.70 -3.61 5.33
C ILE A 63 -10.83 -4.61 5.11
N ALA A 64 -10.50 -5.86 4.82
CA ALA A 64 -11.48 -6.93 4.69
C ALA A 64 -12.19 -7.18 6.04
N GLN A 65 -13.53 -7.15 6.01
CA GLN A 65 -14.38 -7.35 7.18
C GLN A 65 -14.37 -8.80 7.69
N GLY A 66 -14.11 -9.76 6.82
CA GLY A 66 -14.23 -11.18 7.14
C GLY A 66 -13.55 -12.07 6.12
N PRO A 67 -13.48 -13.38 6.40
CA PRO A 67 -12.89 -14.34 5.48
C PRO A 67 -13.81 -14.64 4.29
N GLY A 68 -13.22 -14.95 3.15
CA GLY A 68 -13.93 -15.38 1.96
C GLY A 68 -13.11 -15.17 0.69
N VAL A 69 -13.77 -15.33 -0.47
CA VAL A 69 -13.15 -15.13 -1.78
C VAL A 69 -13.62 -13.81 -2.37
N THR A 70 -12.69 -13.01 -2.91
CA THR A 70 -13.03 -11.72 -3.52
C THR A 70 -13.88 -11.89 -4.78
N MET A 71 -14.93 -11.06 -4.89
CA MET A 71 -15.85 -11.10 -6.03
C MET A 71 -15.64 -9.88 -6.92
N GLY A 72 -15.52 -10.07 -8.23
CA GLY A 72 -15.27 -8.98 -9.17
C GLY A 72 -16.29 -7.83 -9.10
N TYR A 73 -17.56 -8.15 -8.83
CA TYR A 73 -18.61 -7.15 -8.61
C TYR A 73 -18.34 -6.25 -7.39
N SER A 74 -17.89 -6.85 -6.28
CA SER A 74 -17.53 -6.10 -5.07
C SER A 74 -16.29 -5.25 -5.28
N LEU A 75 -15.26 -5.83 -5.89
CA LEU A 75 -14.02 -5.10 -6.18
C LEU A 75 -14.28 -3.91 -7.11
N ASN A 76 -15.16 -4.04 -8.10
CA ASN A 76 -15.50 -2.97 -9.03
C ASN A 76 -16.22 -1.80 -8.34
N ALA A 77 -17.13 -2.11 -7.42
CA ALA A 77 -17.79 -1.07 -6.62
C ALA A 77 -16.85 -0.40 -5.61
N LEU A 78 -15.78 -1.09 -5.19
CA LEU A 78 -14.76 -0.54 -4.30
C LEU A 78 -13.71 0.29 -5.07
N SER A 79 -13.40 -0.08 -6.31
CA SER A 79 -12.39 0.58 -7.13
C SER A 79 -12.73 2.03 -7.48
N ASP A 80 -14.00 2.41 -7.46
CA ASP A 80 -14.43 3.81 -7.63
C ASP A 80 -13.85 4.75 -6.56
N ARG A 81 -13.46 4.21 -5.40
CA ARG A 81 -12.97 4.98 -4.24
C ARG A 81 -11.60 4.53 -3.75
N ALA A 82 -10.99 3.54 -4.40
CA ALA A 82 -9.76 2.92 -3.93
C ALA A 82 -8.96 2.29 -5.07
N VAL A 83 -7.64 2.22 -4.87
CA VAL A 83 -6.77 1.38 -5.70
C VAL A 83 -6.73 -0.01 -5.08
N MET A 84 -7.17 -1.03 -5.80
CA MET A 84 -7.22 -2.40 -5.28
C MET A 84 -5.85 -3.07 -5.29
N PHE A 85 -5.60 -3.95 -4.32
CA PHE A 85 -4.36 -4.73 -4.19
C PHE A 85 -4.54 -6.21 -4.51
N VAL A 86 -5.79 -6.64 -4.70
CA VAL A 86 -6.15 -8.04 -4.95
C VAL A 86 -7.03 -8.15 -6.18
N ASP A 87 -6.84 -9.23 -6.91
CA ASP A 87 -7.70 -9.64 -8.03
C ASP A 87 -8.99 -10.31 -7.53
N PRO A 88 -10.00 -10.48 -8.40
CA PRO A 88 -11.11 -11.40 -8.16
C PRO A 88 -10.62 -12.84 -7.97
N GLY A 89 -11.27 -13.60 -7.08
CA GLY A 89 -10.91 -15.00 -6.83
C GLY A 89 -9.81 -15.19 -5.77
N VAL A 90 -9.34 -14.12 -5.12
CA VAL A 90 -8.33 -14.17 -4.07
C VAL A 90 -8.98 -14.46 -2.73
N GLU A 91 -8.42 -15.41 -1.98
CA GLU A 91 -8.81 -15.67 -0.59
C GLU A 91 -8.33 -14.54 0.33
N VAL A 92 -9.26 -13.97 1.07
CA VAL A 92 -9.01 -12.91 2.05
C VAL A 92 -9.46 -13.35 3.44
N TYR A 93 -8.93 -12.69 4.45
CA TYR A 93 -9.29 -12.89 5.86
C TYR A 93 -9.58 -11.57 6.55
N GLU A 94 -10.25 -11.63 7.70
CA GLU A 94 -10.57 -10.45 8.51
C GLU A 94 -9.31 -9.65 8.85
N GLY A 95 -9.30 -8.33 8.59
CA GLY A 95 -8.16 -7.47 8.89
C GLY A 95 -7.07 -7.45 7.83
N MET A 96 -7.20 -8.24 6.76
CA MET A 96 -6.34 -8.14 5.56
C MET A 96 -6.60 -6.81 4.85
N ILE A 97 -5.54 -6.13 4.43
CA ILE A 97 -5.62 -4.90 3.63
C ILE A 97 -5.72 -5.29 2.15
N ILE A 98 -6.74 -4.78 1.49
CA ILE A 98 -7.11 -5.18 0.12
C ILE A 98 -7.09 -4.02 -0.88
N GLY A 99 -6.78 -2.81 -0.42
CA GLY A 99 -6.69 -1.63 -1.27
C GLY A 99 -6.29 -0.37 -0.52
N MET A 100 -5.96 0.67 -1.27
CA MET A 100 -5.64 2.02 -0.79
C MET A 100 -6.85 2.93 -0.98
N ASN A 101 -7.34 3.53 0.09
CA ASN A 101 -8.45 4.47 0.03
C ASN A 101 -7.99 5.79 -0.61
N SER A 102 -8.85 6.40 -1.43
CA SER A 102 -8.66 7.77 -1.95
C SER A 102 -8.65 8.83 -0.84
N ARG A 103 -9.22 8.52 0.32
CA ARG A 103 -9.27 9.38 1.52
C ARG A 103 -8.29 8.93 2.58
N LYS A 104 -8.14 9.73 3.64
CA LYS A 104 -7.21 9.47 4.75
C LYS A 104 -7.69 8.39 5.73
N ASP A 105 -8.99 8.14 5.77
CA ASP A 105 -9.62 7.22 6.72
C ASP A 105 -9.55 5.77 6.26
N ASP A 106 -9.31 4.87 7.21
CA ASP A 106 -9.42 3.43 6.99
C ASP A 106 -10.90 3.03 6.86
N MET A 107 -11.21 2.16 5.90
CA MET A 107 -12.57 1.71 5.64
C MET A 107 -12.64 0.18 5.69
N VAL A 108 -13.47 -0.33 6.60
CA VAL A 108 -13.79 -1.77 6.67
C VAL A 108 -14.83 -2.09 5.61
N VAL A 109 -14.54 -3.08 4.77
CA VAL A 109 -15.34 -3.42 3.58
C VAL A 109 -15.52 -4.93 3.45
N ASN A 110 -16.61 -5.33 2.77
CA ASN A 110 -16.86 -6.72 2.43
C ASN A 110 -16.54 -6.96 0.94
N PRO A 111 -15.37 -7.55 0.61
CA PRO A 111 -14.99 -7.85 -0.78
C PRO A 111 -15.65 -9.11 -1.35
N CYS A 112 -16.36 -9.88 -0.52
CA CYS A 112 -16.96 -11.18 -0.87
C CYS A 112 -18.45 -11.06 -1.22
N LYS A 113 -18.98 -9.83 -1.34
CA LYS A 113 -20.40 -9.60 -1.57
C LYS A 113 -20.78 -9.97 -3.01
N ASN A 114 -21.77 -10.85 -3.14
CA ASN A 114 -22.35 -11.21 -4.43
C ASN A 114 -23.33 -10.15 -4.95
N LYS A 115 -23.46 -10.07 -6.28
CA LYS A 115 -24.50 -9.28 -6.96
C LYS A 115 -25.87 -9.84 -6.56
N LYS A 116 -26.73 -9.03 -5.95
CA LYS A 116 -28.11 -9.46 -5.63
C LYS A 116 -28.92 -9.56 -6.93
N MET A 117 -29.45 -10.74 -7.22
CA MET A 117 -30.26 -11.03 -8.42
C MET A 117 -31.59 -10.25 -8.48
N SER A 118 -32.03 -9.64 -7.38
CA SER A 118 -33.31 -8.91 -7.29
C SER A 118 -33.32 -7.54 -7.99
N ASN A 119 -32.17 -6.98 -8.35
CA ASN A 119 -32.07 -5.68 -9.03
C ASN A 119 -32.05 -5.78 -10.57
N VAL A 120 -32.42 -6.95 -11.13
CA VAL A 120 -32.44 -7.23 -12.58
C VAL A 120 -33.75 -6.76 -13.23
N ARG A 121 -34.23 -5.57 -12.86
CA ARG A 121 -35.39 -4.92 -13.51
C ARG A 121 -35.04 -3.52 -13.97
N ALA A 122 -34.08 -3.42 -14.89
CA ALA A 122 -34.01 -2.38 -15.92
C ALA A 122 -32.82 -2.67 -16.85
N SER A 123 -33.08 -2.63 -18.16
CA SER A 123 -32.11 -2.49 -19.27
C SER A 123 -30.95 -3.51 -19.36
N GLY A 124 -31.13 -4.52 -20.21
CA GLY A 124 -30.34 -4.77 -21.44
C GLY A 124 -28.82 -4.58 -21.53
N SER A 125 -28.06 -4.42 -20.44
CA SER A 125 -26.60 -4.32 -20.47
C SER A 125 -26.01 -5.18 -19.35
N ASP A 126 -25.63 -6.40 -19.70
CA ASP A 126 -24.57 -7.09 -18.95
C ASP A 126 -23.28 -6.29 -19.19
N ASP A 127 -23.09 -5.23 -18.41
CA ASP A 127 -21.84 -4.50 -18.37
C ASP A 127 -20.77 -5.48 -17.91
N ALA A 128 -19.94 -5.92 -18.86
CA ALA A 128 -18.74 -6.68 -18.56
C ALA A 128 -17.92 -5.86 -17.55
N ILE A 129 -17.76 -6.42 -16.35
CA ILE A 129 -17.04 -5.76 -15.26
C ILE A 129 -15.59 -5.52 -15.73
N LYS A 130 -15.24 -4.27 -15.99
CA LYS A 130 -13.87 -3.85 -16.32
C LYS A 130 -13.19 -3.36 -15.05
N LEU A 131 -12.43 -4.25 -14.43
CA LEU A 131 -11.58 -3.91 -13.29
C LEU A 131 -10.25 -3.34 -13.76
N SER A 132 -9.81 -2.26 -13.13
CA SER A 132 -8.41 -1.83 -13.23
C SER A 132 -7.50 -2.90 -12.64
N PRO A 133 -6.30 -3.13 -13.21
CA PRO A 133 -5.36 -4.09 -12.65
C PRO A 133 -4.99 -3.67 -11.22
N PRO A 134 -4.90 -4.61 -10.27
CA PRO A 134 -4.52 -4.28 -8.92
C PRO A 134 -3.06 -3.83 -8.85
N ARG A 135 -2.75 -3.02 -7.84
CA ARG A 135 -1.37 -2.70 -7.49
C ARG A 135 -0.76 -3.90 -6.77
N ILE A 136 0.22 -4.53 -7.42
CA ILE A 136 1.03 -5.59 -6.83
C ILE A 136 2.24 -4.97 -6.14
N PHE A 137 2.50 -5.36 -4.90
CA PHE A 137 3.62 -4.86 -4.12
C PHE A 137 4.82 -5.80 -4.20
N THR A 138 6.00 -5.23 -4.41
CA THR A 138 7.25 -5.86 -3.99
C THR A 138 7.39 -5.80 -2.47
N LEU A 139 8.32 -6.57 -1.90
CA LEU A 139 8.59 -6.52 -0.45
C LEU A 139 9.05 -5.14 0.01
N GLU A 140 9.90 -4.48 -0.78
CA GLU A 140 10.41 -3.14 -0.48
C GLU A 140 9.27 -2.11 -0.44
N GLU A 141 8.39 -2.13 -1.43
CA GLU A 141 7.21 -1.24 -1.47
C GLU A 141 6.21 -1.56 -0.37
N ALA A 142 6.03 -2.84 -0.01
CA ALA A 142 5.14 -3.24 1.08
C ALA A 142 5.65 -2.70 2.44
N LEU A 143 6.96 -2.77 2.68
CA LEU A 143 7.60 -2.25 3.89
C LEU A 143 7.57 -0.72 3.97
N GLU A 144 7.64 -0.04 2.83
CA GLU A 144 7.45 1.41 2.75
C GLU A 144 5.99 1.81 2.99
N PHE A 145 5.03 0.99 2.55
CA PHE A 145 3.62 1.33 2.58
C PHE A 145 2.93 1.16 3.95
N ILE A 146 3.39 0.22 4.78
CA ILE A 146 2.74 -0.08 6.06
C ILE A 146 2.96 1.02 7.11
N GLU A 147 1.95 1.23 7.93
CA GLU A 147 2.01 2.11 9.10
C GLU A 147 2.25 1.32 10.41
N ASP A 148 2.47 2.00 11.53
CA ASP A 148 2.76 1.39 12.85
C ASP A 148 1.74 0.34 13.32
N ASP A 149 0.48 0.45 12.89
CA ASP A 149 -0.60 -0.47 13.22
C ASP A 149 -0.80 -1.58 12.17
N GLU A 150 0.14 -1.73 11.25
CA GLU A 150 0.10 -2.66 10.11
C GLU A 150 1.31 -3.58 10.10
N LEU A 151 1.18 -4.70 9.37
CA LEU A 151 2.21 -5.71 9.22
C LEU A 151 2.21 -6.22 7.77
N VAL A 152 3.42 -6.54 7.29
CA VAL A 152 3.61 -7.31 6.06
C VAL A 152 3.67 -8.79 6.44
N GLU A 153 2.73 -9.57 5.93
CA GLU A 153 2.75 -11.03 6.01
C GLU A 153 3.47 -11.58 4.78
N ILE A 154 4.49 -12.41 5.00
CA ILE A 154 5.34 -12.94 3.94
C ILE A 154 5.30 -14.46 3.97
N THR A 155 5.07 -15.04 2.80
CA THR A 155 5.16 -16.46 2.52
C THR A 155 5.99 -16.66 1.25
N PRO A 156 6.48 -17.87 0.93
CA PRO A 156 7.21 -18.10 -0.31
C PRO A 156 6.44 -17.68 -1.57
N ASP A 157 5.12 -17.80 -1.55
CA ASP A 157 4.26 -17.59 -2.72
C ASP A 157 3.50 -16.25 -2.70
N SER A 158 3.51 -15.52 -1.57
CA SER A 158 2.72 -14.29 -1.45
C SER A 158 3.25 -13.29 -0.42
N ILE A 159 3.03 -12.01 -0.74
CA ILE A 159 3.21 -10.86 0.14
C ILE A 159 1.82 -10.27 0.38
N ARG A 160 1.39 -10.20 1.64
CA ARG A 160 0.09 -9.66 2.03
C ARG A 160 0.26 -8.54 3.04
N LEU A 161 -0.67 -7.59 3.01
CA LEU A 161 -0.74 -6.48 3.95
C LEU A 161 -1.88 -6.74 4.91
N ARG A 162 -1.70 -6.46 6.20
CA ARG A 162 -2.74 -6.64 7.21
C ARG A 162 -2.61 -5.64 8.35
N LYS A 163 -3.71 -5.41 9.05
CA LYS A 163 -3.68 -4.74 10.34
C LYS A 163 -3.05 -5.64 11.41
N ARG A 164 -2.39 -5.02 12.38
CA ARG A 164 -1.86 -5.69 13.58
C ARG A 164 -3.00 -6.36 14.35
N PHE A 165 -4.09 -5.62 14.57
CA PHE A 165 -5.33 -6.14 15.13
C PHE A 165 -6.30 -6.47 14.00
N LEU A 166 -6.58 -7.77 13.84
CA LEU A 166 -7.48 -8.26 12.79
C LEU A 166 -8.93 -7.87 13.06
N ASN A 167 -9.36 -7.97 14.31
CA ASN A 167 -10.73 -7.63 14.68
C ASN A 167 -10.94 -6.11 14.74
N GLU A 168 -12.08 -5.66 14.21
CA GLU A 168 -12.44 -4.24 14.22
C GLU A 168 -12.61 -3.66 15.62
N HIS A 169 -13.22 -4.40 16.55
CA HIS A 169 -13.39 -3.96 17.93
C HIS A 169 -12.04 -3.77 18.63
N ASP A 170 -11.07 -4.64 18.37
CA ASP A 170 -9.73 -4.53 18.95
C ASP A 170 -8.98 -3.32 18.40
N ARG A 171 -9.12 -3.02 17.09
CA ARG A 171 -8.59 -1.78 16.49
C ARG A 171 -9.17 -0.53 17.15
N LEU A 172 -10.50 -0.49 17.31
CA LEU A 172 -11.16 0.66 17.95
C LEU A 172 -10.71 0.85 19.41
N ARG A 173 -10.53 -0.25 20.16
CA ARG A 173 -9.98 -0.19 21.53
C ARG A 173 -8.54 0.32 21.54
N TYR A 174 -7.69 -0.18 20.65
CA TYR A 174 -6.30 0.25 20.53
C TYR A 174 -6.20 1.75 20.18
N ASN A 175 -6.96 2.22 19.20
CA ASN A 175 -6.97 3.62 18.78
C ASN A 175 -7.43 4.55 19.90
N LYS A 176 -8.44 4.17 20.68
CA LYS A 176 -8.85 4.93 21.88
C LYS A 176 -7.75 5.00 22.94
N SER A 177 -7.02 3.91 23.17
CA SER A 177 -5.93 3.89 24.15
C SER A 177 -4.74 4.76 23.74
N ARG A 178 -4.49 4.94 22.44
CA ARG A 178 -3.46 5.83 21.91
C ARG A 178 -3.86 7.30 21.99
N GLN A 179 -5.12 7.64 21.75
CA GLN A 179 -5.60 9.04 21.80
C GLN A 179 -5.69 9.62 23.23
N GLY A 180 -5.71 8.75 24.25
CA GLY A 180 -5.72 9.16 25.66
C GLY A 180 -4.34 9.37 26.28
N LYS A 181 -3.26 9.25 25.50
CA LYS A 181 -1.88 9.59 25.88
C LYS A 181 -1.39 10.77 25.06
#